data_AF-A0A7K8UJM3-F1
#
_entry.id   AF-A0A7K8UJM3-F1
#
_cell.length_a   1.000
_cell.length_b   1.000
_cell.length_c   1.000
_cell.angle_alpha   90.00
_cell.angle_beta   90.00
_cell.angle_gamma   90.00
#
_symmetry.space_group_name_H-M   'P 1'
#
loop_
_entity.id
_entity.type
_entity.pdbx_description
1 polymer ?
#
loop_
_entity_poly.entity_id
_entity_poly.type
_entity_poly.pdbx_seq_one_letter_code
_entity_poly.pdbx_strand_id
1 'polypeptide(L)'
;FYQRTWMFLLTLSLIFAEGGKILVIPQDGSHWLSMRPVVEQLQQNGHEVVVVVPSTSLYMKPTETQNYTVKVYPIPYAEEHLAVALKSFVDAHFIEQSVLNIIITMYQSMLEISKFFFTNCKSLLDNEDMMRYLRESKFDVVFTDPILMCGPIITEYLSVPSVYFLRGFPCGMDSEATQCPNPPSYVPRLFLNNSDSMTFAQRVKNMLVHMLEFVYCKPIFARFEELAYEIFQKKVTATDLLSRGAVWLMRYDFVFEFPRPVMPNMVFIGGINCDQKKKLSQ
;
A
#
# COMPACT_ATOMS: atom_id res chain seq x y z
N PHE A 1 12.09 -48.32 -24.41
CA PHE A 1 11.21 -48.17 -23.22
C PHE A 1 11.61 -46.92 -22.42
N TYR A 2 12.84 -46.85 -21.92
CA TYR A 2 13.37 -45.70 -21.16
C TYR A 2 13.12 -44.33 -21.79
N GLN A 3 13.40 -44.13 -23.08
CA GLN A 3 13.26 -42.81 -23.73
C GLN A 3 11.82 -42.26 -23.74
N ARG A 4 10.80 -43.13 -23.79
CA ARG A 4 9.39 -42.74 -23.65
C ARG A 4 9.03 -42.39 -22.21
N THR A 5 9.63 -43.08 -21.24
CA THR A 5 9.44 -42.81 -19.80
C THR A 5 10.05 -41.47 -19.39
N TRP A 6 11.21 -41.11 -19.92
CA TRP A 6 11.85 -39.80 -19.70
C TRP A 6 11.05 -38.65 -20.34
N MET A 7 10.48 -38.85 -21.53
CA MET A 7 9.59 -37.87 -22.16
C MET A 7 8.29 -37.68 -21.35
N PHE A 8 7.72 -38.78 -20.83
CA PHE A 8 6.54 -38.73 -19.97
C PHE A 8 6.83 -38.00 -18.65
N LEU A 9 8.00 -38.23 -18.05
CA LEU A 9 8.47 -37.53 -16.83
C LEU A 9 8.77 -36.05 -17.10
N LEU A 10 9.29 -35.69 -18.28
CA LEU A 10 9.48 -34.29 -18.69
C LEU A 10 8.14 -33.56 -18.93
N THR A 11 7.15 -34.24 -19.51
CA THR A 11 5.79 -33.72 -19.66
C THR A 11 5.02 -33.67 -18.34
N LEU A 12 5.38 -34.51 -17.36
CA LEU A 12 4.90 -34.44 -15.98
C LEU A 12 5.66 -33.39 -15.16
N SER A 13 6.92 -33.03 -15.47
CA SER A 13 7.58 -31.87 -14.84
C SER A 13 7.13 -30.53 -15.43
N LEU A 14 6.44 -30.55 -16.57
CA LEU A 14 5.56 -29.47 -17.04
C LEU A 14 4.19 -29.52 -16.31
N ILE A 15 4.13 -30.08 -15.09
CA ILE A 15 3.06 -29.76 -14.13
C ILE A 15 2.97 -28.24 -14.15
N PHE A 16 1.87 -27.77 -14.71
CA PHE A 16 1.40 -26.41 -14.68
C PHE A 16 1.78 -25.82 -13.33
N ALA A 17 2.71 -24.86 -13.31
CA ALA A 17 2.81 -23.96 -12.18
C ALA A 17 1.49 -23.18 -12.22
N GLU A 18 0.49 -23.71 -11.52
CA GLU A 18 -0.84 -23.11 -11.46
C GLU A 18 -0.66 -21.79 -10.71
N GLY A 19 -0.84 -20.67 -11.42
CA GLY A 19 -0.71 -19.37 -10.81
C GLY A 19 -1.83 -19.17 -9.80
N GLY A 20 -1.47 -18.74 -8.59
CA GLY A 20 -2.47 -18.40 -7.57
C GLY A 20 -3.41 -17.28 -8.01
N LYS A 21 -4.60 -17.25 -7.40
CA LYS A 21 -5.64 -16.24 -7.61
C LYS A 21 -5.44 -15.06 -6.66
N ILE A 22 -5.12 -13.90 -7.22
CA ILE A 22 -4.69 -12.72 -6.49
C ILE A 22 -5.79 -11.66 -6.53
N LEU A 23 -6.25 -11.24 -5.35
CA LEU A 23 -7.08 -10.05 -5.21
C LEU A 23 -6.18 -8.83 -5.04
N VAL A 24 -6.34 -7.84 -5.90
CA VAL A 24 -5.65 -6.57 -5.81
C VAL A 24 -6.60 -5.51 -5.25
N ILE A 25 -6.25 -4.97 -4.08
CA ILE A 25 -6.90 -3.79 -3.49
C ILE A 25 -5.91 -2.62 -3.60
N PRO A 26 -5.96 -1.84 -4.69
CA PRO A 26 -5.02 -0.75 -4.94
C PRO A 26 -5.39 0.53 -4.18
N GLN A 27 -4.47 1.48 -4.22
CA GLN A 27 -4.71 2.88 -3.84
C GLN A 27 -4.40 3.77 -5.03
N ASP A 28 -5.21 4.81 -5.24
CA ASP A 28 -5.09 5.70 -6.40
C ASP A 28 -3.81 6.58 -6.34
N GLY A 29 -3.57 7.36 -7.38
CA GLY A 29 -2.43 8.27 -7.43
C GLY A 29 -1.11 7.56 -7.78
N SER A 30 -0.02 8.03 -7.18
CA SER A 30 1.32 7.47 -7.37
C SER A 30 1.47 6.03 -6.86
N HIS A 31 0.59 5.61 -5.95
CA HIS A 31 0.52 4.24 -5.43
C HIS A 31 0.17 3.27 -6.56
N TRP A 32 -0.94 3.52 -7.26
CA TRP A 32 -1.35 2.71 -8.42
C TRP A 32 -0.31 2.74 -9.55
N LEU A 33 0.26 3.91 -9.86
CA LEU A 33 1.26 4.01 -10.93
C LEU A 33 2.48 3.10 -10.70
N SER A 34 2.89 2.92 -9.44
CA SER A 34 4.00 1.99 -9.11
C SER A 34 3.53 0.54 -9.00
N MET A 35 2.28 0.31 -8.61
CA MET A 35 1.72 -1.03 -8.39
C MET A 35 1.32 -1.72 -9.69
N ARG A 36 0.80 -0.96 -10.66
CA ARG A 36 0.28 -1.47 -11.93
C ARG A 36 1.30 -2.34 -12.70
N PRO A 37 2.58 -1.95 -12.87
CA PRO A 37 3.55 -2.82 -13.55
C PRO A 37 3.75 -4.17 -12.85
N VAL A 38 3.67 -4.20 -11.51
CA VAL A 38 3.77 -5.45 -10.73
C VAL A 38 2.53 -6.32 -10.95
N VAL A 39 1.34 -5.71 -10.95
CA VAL A 39 0.06 -6.40 -11.25
C VAL A 39 0.08 -7.00 -12.66
N GLU A 40 0.56 -6.24 -13.65
CA GLU A 40 0.72 -6.72 -15.02
C GLU A 40 1.70 -7.90 -15.10
N GLN A 41 2.84 -7.83 -14.38
CA GLN A 41 3.81 -8.91 -14.35
C GLN A 41 3.28 -10.17 -13.66
N LEU A 42 2.48 -10.03 -12.58
CA LEU A 42 1.83 -11.16 -11.91
C LEU A 42 0.90 -11.90 -12.89
N GLN A 43 0.09 -11.15 -13.65
CA GLN A 43 -0.77 -11.72 -14.66
C GLN A 43 0.03 -12.41 -15.78
N GLN A 44 1.12 -11.79 -16.26
CA GLN A 44 2.00 -12.39 -17.27
C GLN A 44 2.67 -13.69 -16.77
N ASN A 45 2.90 -13.80 -15.47
CA ASN A 45 3.46 -15.00 -14.84
C ASN A 45 2.41 -16.10 -14.60
N GLY A 46 1.17 -15.92 -15.08
CA GLY A 46 0.13 -16.95 -15.07
C GLY A 46 -0.81 -16.92 -13.86
N HIS A 47 -0.70 -15.92 -12.98
CA HIS A 47 -1.65 -15.72 -11.88
C HIS A 47 -3.03 -15.28 -12.40
N GLU A 48 -4.12 -15.69 -11.73
CA GLU A 48 -5.44 -15.11 -11.98
C GLU A 48 -5.56 -13.81 -11.16
N VAL A 49 -5.43 -12.65 -11.81
CA VAL A 49 -5.46 -11.36 -11.12
C VAL A 49 -6.82 -10.66 -11.26
N VAL A 50 -7.40 -10.27 -10.12
CA VAL A 50 -8.62 -9.47 -10.04
C VAL A 50 -8.31 -8.15 -9.33
N VAL A 51 -8.48 -7.03 -10.01
CA VAL A 51 -8.26 -5.68 -9.46
C VAL A 51 -9.60 -5.02 -9.18
N VAL A 52 -9.81 -4.62 -7.92
CA VAL A 52 -11.02 -3.89 -7.50
C VAL A 52 -10.73 -2.39 -7.55
N VAL A 53 -11.49 -1.65 -8.34
CA VAL A 53 -11.29 -0.21 -8.54
C VAL A 53 -12.59 0.56 -8.35
N PRO A 54 -12.54 1.80 -7.83
CA PRO A 54 -13.71 2.67 -7.78
C PRO A 54 -14.17 3.04 -9.20
N SER A 55 -15.44 3.41 -9.37
CA SER A 55 -16.02 3.83 -10.65
C SER A 55 -15.37 5.10 -11.22
N THR A 56 -14.71 5.88 -10.37
CA THR A 56 -13.97 7.08 -10.73
C THR A 56 -12.63 7.11 -10.00
N SER A 57 -11.57 7.50 -10.71
CA SER A 57 -10.21 7.53 -10.19
C SER A 57 -9.33 8.48 -11.01
N LEU A 58 -8.20 8.89 -10.44
CA LEU A 58 -7.17 9.66 -11.13
C LEU A 58 -6.50 8.81 -12.21
N TYR A 59 -6.01 7.62 -11.86
CA TYR A 59 -5.18 6.80 -12.75
C TYR A 59 -5.68 5.36 -12.98
N MET A 60 -6.66 4.88 -12.22
CA MET A 60 -7.23 3.53 -12.39
C MET A 60 -8.38 3.56 -13.39
N LYS A 61 -8.09 3.68 -14.70
CA LYS A 61 -9.11 3.80 -15.74
C LYS A 61 -9.69 2.42 -16.10
N PRO A 62 -10.93 2.08 -15.67
CA PRO A 62 -11.45 0.71 -15.81
C PRO A 62 -11.83 0.34 -17.26
N THR A 63 -11.92 1.33 -18.15
CA THR A 63 -12.27 1.16 -19.58
C THR A 63 -11.06 0.87 -20.46
N GLU A 64 -9.84 1.04 -19.95
CA GLU A 64 -8.63 0.67 -20.67
C GLU A 64 -8.53 -0.86 -20.79
N THR A 65 -8.05 -1.35 -21.93
CA THR A 65 -7.83 -2.79 -22.11
C THR A 65 -6.73 -3.26 -21.17
N GLN A 66 -7.08 -4.14 -20.23
CA GLN A 66 -6.16 -4.74 -19.28
C GLN A 66 -6.10 -6.24 -19.50
N ASN A 67 -4.94 -6.85 -19.21
CA ASN A 67 -4.76 -8.30 -19.32
C ASN A 67 -5.27 -9.05 -18.07
N TYR A 68 -5.72 -8.34 -17.05
CA TYR A 68 -6.28 -8.85 -15.80
C TYR A 68 -7.76 -8.47 -15.65
N THR A 69 -8.48 -9.13 -14.74
CA THR A 69 -9.89 -8.84 -14.50
C THR A 69 -10.04 -7.57 -13.68
N VAL A 70 -10.92 -6.67 -14.10
CA VAL A 70 -11.27 -5.44 -13.35
C VAL A 70 -12.68 -5.55 -12.79
N LYS A 71 -12.83 -5.25 -11.50
CA LYS A 71 -14.12 -5.18 -10.81
C LYS A 71 -14.35 -3.76 -10.32
N VAL A 72 -15.45 -3.16 -10.75
CA VAL A 72 -15.76 -1.75 -10.48
C VAL A 72 -16.84 -1.64 -9.42
N TYR A 73 -16.65 -0.76 -8.43
CA TYR A 73 -17.68 -0.41 -7.44
C TYR A 73 -17.99 1.10 -7.48
N PRO A 74 -19.24 1.51 -7.23
CA PRO A 74 -19.64 2.91 -7.30
C PRO A 74 -19.08 3.73 -6.13
N ILE A 75 -18.82 5.01 -6.38
CA ILE A 75 -18.41 5.98 -5.37
C ILE A 75 -19.33 7.21 -5.35
N PRO A 76 -19.46 7.94 -4.23
CA PRO A 76 -20.47 8.98 -4.05
C PRO A 76 -20.01 10.37 -4.55
N TYR A 77 -19.03 10.45 -5.45
CA TYR A 77 -18.51 11.72 -5.96
C TYR A 77 -18.03 11.63 -7.41
N ALA A 78 -18.02 12.77 -8.11
CA ALA A 78 -17.61 12.89 -9.51
C ALA A 78 -16.09 13.08 -9.67
N GLU A 79 -15.57 12.86 -10.89
CA GLU A 79 -14.13 12.95 -11.20
C GLU A 79 -13.57 14.35 -10.97
N GLU A 80 -14.37 15.37 -11.22
CA GLU A 80 -14.03 16.78 -11.01
C GLU A 80 -13.62 17.06 -9.56
N HIS A 81 -14.24 16.39 -8.59
CA HIS A 81 -13.87 16.54 -7.18
C HIS A 81 -12.45 16.01 -6.90
N LEU A 82 -12.03 14.92 -7.55
CA LEU A 82 -10.66 14.40 -7.43
C LEU A 82 -9.65 15.34 -8.05
N ALA A 83 -9.96 15.88 -9.24
CA ALA A 83 -9.08 16.83 -9.93
C ALA A 83 -8.85 18.11 -9.12
N VAL A 84 -9.92 18.65 -8.52
CA VAL A 84 -9.84 19.82 -7.63
C VAL A 84 -9.03 19.49 -6.37
N ALA A 85 -9.29 18.35 -5.73
CA ALA A 85 -8.53 17.93 -4.55
C ALA A 85 -7.03 17.75 -4.83
N LEU A 86 -6.69 17.12 -5.96
CA LEU A 86 -5.30 16.97 -6.41
C LEU A 86 -4.66 18.33 -6.68
N LYS A 87 -5.35 19.24 -7.36
CA LYS A 87 -4.84 20.58 -7.63
C LYS A 87 -4.59 21.35 -6.33
N SER A 88 -5.54 21.35 -5.40
CA SER A 88 -5.38 22.00 -4.10
C SER A 88 -4.23 21.39 -3.29
N PHE A 89 -4.07 20.06 -3.32
CA PHE A 89 -2.94 19.38 -2.70
C PHE A 89 -1.61 19.85 -3.30
N VAL A 90 -1.48 19.85 -4.62
CA VAL A 90 -0.26 20.31 -5.30
C VAL A 90 0.02 21.77 -4.97
N ASP A 91 -0.94 22.67 -5.20
CA ASP A 91 -0.76 24.10 -4.94
C ASP A 91 -0.28 24.37 -3.51
N ALA A 92 -0.86 23.68 -2.51
CA ALA A 92 -0.50 23.88 -1.11
C ALA A 92 0.94 23.47 -0.76
N HIS A 93 1.55 22.52 -1.49
CA HIS A 93 2.91 22.02 -1.20
C HIS A 93 4.00 22.69 -2.05
N PHE A 94 3.63 23.45 -3.09
CA PHE A 94 4.56 24.16 -3.95
C PHE A 94 4.66 25.67 -3.66
N ILE A 95 3.85 26.17 -2.71
CA ILE A 95 3.97 27.54 -2.20
C ILE A 95 5.10 27.61 -1.17
N GLU A 96 5.97 28.61 -1.29
CA GLU A 96 7.02 28.90 -0.31
C GLU A 96 6.40 29.35 1.02
N GLN A 97 6.74 28.65 2.10
CA GLN A 97 6.13 28.83 3.41
C GLN A 97 7.17 28.64 4.52
N SER A 98 6.88 29.18 5.71
CA SER A 98 7.66 28.89 6.90
C SER A 98 7.60 27.40 7.26
N VAL A 99 8.62 26.87 7.93
CA VAL A 99 8.68 25.45 8.34
C VAL A 99 7.45 25.02 9.14
N LEU A 100 6.94 25.87 10.03
CA LEU A 100 5.73 25.58 10.80
C LEU A 100 4.50 25.43 9.90
N ASN A 101 4.35 26.32 8.91
CA ASN A 101 3.24 26.26 7.98
C ASN A 101 3.34 25.01 7.09
N ILE A 102 4.54 24.62 6.64
CA ILE A 102 4.74 23.36 5.90
C ILE A 102 4.23 22.18 6.70
N ILE A 103 4.57 22.07 7.99
CA ILE A 103 4.11 20.98 8.85
C ILE A 103 2.57 20.98 8.97
N ILE A 104 1.97 22.15 9.19
CA ILE A 104 0.51 22.29 9.29
C ILE A 104 -0.17 21.89 7.98
N THR A 105 0.31 22.41 6.85
CA THR A 105 -0.23 22.12 5.51
C THR A 105 -0.12 20.65 5.17
N MET A 106 1.03 20.01 5.46
CA MET A 106 1.20 18.57 5.23
C MET A 106 0.23 17.75 6.07
N TYR A 107 0.00 18.13 7.33
CA TYR A 107 -0.94 17.44 8.20
C TYR A 107 -2.39 17.60 7.72
N GLN A 108 -2.82 18.82 7.38
CA GLN A 108 -4.16 19.07 6.82
C GLN A 108 -4.37 18.29 5.52
N SER A 109 -3.37 18.28 4.65
CA SER A 109 -3.41 17.54 3.39
C SER A 109 -3.53 16.04 3.60
N MET A 110 -2.81 15.50 4.59
CA MET A 110 -2.90 14.10 4.98
C MET A 110 -4.31 13.75 5.49
N LEU A 111 -4.95 14.62 6.28
CA LEU A 111 -6.32 14.43 6.72
C LEU A 111 -7.32 14.47 5.57
N GLU A 112 -7.20 15.42 4.65
CA GLU A 112 -8.10 15.50 3.48
C GLU A 112 -7.95 14.29 2.57
N ILE A 113 -6.72 13.89 2.25
CA ILE A 113 -6.45 12.68 1.48
C ILE A 113 -7.01 11.44 2.20
N SER A 114 -6.82 11.34 3.52
CA SER A 114 -7.38 10.24 4.30
C SER A 114 -8.90 10.16 4.22
N LYS A 115 -9.62 11.28 4.07
CA LYS A 115 -11.08 11.26 3.88
C LYS A 115 -11.46 10.61 2.55
N PHE A 116 -10.74 10.89 1.46
CA PHE A 116 -11.02 10.29 0.16
C PHE A 116 -10.82 8.77 0.19
N PHE A 117 -9.69 8.32 0.72
CA PHE A 117 -9.41 6.90 0.88
C PHE A 117 -10.40 6.19 1.81
N PHE A 118 -10.80 6.85 2.90
CA PHE A 118 -11.84 6.34 3.78
C PHE A 118 -13.18 6.17 3.05
N THR A 119 -13.62 7.19 2.31
CA THR A 119 -14.86 7.11 1.53
C THR A 119 -14.81 5.98 0.51
N ASN A 120 -13.69 5.82 -0.21
CA ASN A 120 -13.51 4.72 -1.16
C ASN A 120 -13.58 3.37 -0.49
N CYS A 121 -12.97 3.22 0.68
CA CYS A 121 -13.00 1.97 1.41
C CYS A 121 -14.39 1.64 1.92
N LYS A 122 -15.06 2.63 2.53
CA LYS A 122 -16.42 2.48 3.01
C LYS A 122 -17.38 2.10 1.88
N SER A 123 -17.30 2.78 0.73
CA SER A 123 -18.13 2.44 -0.44
C SER A 123 -17.89 1.04 -0.99
N LEU A 124 -16.66 0.51 -0.89
CA LEU A 124 -16.38 -0.88 -1.25
C LEU A 124 -17.01 -1.86 -0.24
N LEU A 125 -16.80 -1.61 1.05
CA LEU A 125 -17.28 -2.49 2.13
C LEU A 125 -18.81 -2.49 2.26
N ASP A 126 -19.46 -1.36 1.96
CA ASP A 126 -20.92 -1.23 1.92
C ASP A 126 -21.54 -1.88 0.66
N ASN A 127 -20.74 -2.20 -0.37
CA ASN A 127 -21.24 -2.83 -1.58
C ASN A 127 -21.42 -4.34 -1.37
N GLU A 128 -22.62 -4.74 -0.95
CA GLU A 128 -22.93 -6.13 -0.61
C GLU A 128 -22.65 -7.12 -1.75
N ASP A 129 -22.97 -6.76 -3.00
CA ASP A 129 -22.76 -7.65 -4.15
C ASP A 129 -21.27 -7.84 -4.45
N MET A 130 -20.48 -6.77 -4.36
CA MET A 130 -19.02 -6.84 -4.48
C MET A 130 -18.43 -7.68 -3.34
N MET A 131 -18.80 -7.41 -2.10
CA MET A 131 -18.30 -8.15 -0.94
C MET A 131 -18.68 -9.63 -0.98
N ARG A 132 -19.89 -9.96 -1.46
CA ARG A 132 -20.32 -11.34 -1.72
C ARG A 132 -19.45 -11.99 -2.79
N TYR A 133 -19.25 -11.33 -3.93
CA TYR A 133 -18.37 -11.81 -4.99
C TYR A 133 -16.95 -12.07 -4.48
N LEU A 134 -16.37 -11.14 -3.71
CA LEU A 134 -15.02 -11.28 -3.18
C LEU A 134 -14.88 -12.50 -2.26
N ARG A 135 -15.87 -12.72 -1.39
CA ARG A 135 -15.93 -13.87 -0.49
C ARG A 135 -16.06 -15.20 -1.25
N GLU A 136 -16.93 -15.25 -2.25
CA GLU A 136 -17.21 -16.47 -3.02
C GLU A 136 -16.10 -16.82 -4.03
N SER A 137 -15.28 -15.84 -4.43
CA SER A 137 -14.21 -16.01 -5.42
C SER A 137 -13.00 -16.79 -4.92
N LYS A 138 -12.86 -17.03 -3.60
CA LYS A 138 -11.80 -17.84 -2.96
C LYS A 138 -10.38 -17.44 -3.44
N PHE A 139 -9.98 -16.21 -3.13
CA PHE A 139 -8.62 -15.73 -3.41
C PHE A 139 -7.58 -16.42 -2.52
N ASP A 140 -6.38 -16.60 -3.05
CA ASP A 140 -5.25 -17.17 -2.30
C ASP A 140 -4.52 -16.10 -1.47
N VAL A 141 -4.51 -14.86 -1.97
CA VAL A 141 -3.78 -13.75 -1.34
C VAL A 141 -4.38 -12.40 -1.74
N VAL A 142 -4.30 -11.42 -0.84
CA VAL A 142 -4.56 -10.01 -1.14
C VAL A 142 -3.25 -9.28 -1.38
N PHE A 143 -3.09 -8.69 -2.56
CA PHE A 143 -1.99 -7.78 -2.87
C PHE A 143 -2.49 -6.33 -2.77
N THR A 144 -1.90 -5.53 -1.88
CA THR A 144 -2.44 -4.20 -1.58
C THR A 144 -1.37 -3.22 -1.14
N ASP A 145 -1.54 -1.94 -1.44
CA ASP A 145 -0.86 -0.90 -0.67
C ASP A 145 -1.64 -0.72 0.65
N PRO A 146 -1.03 -1.05 1.80
CA PRO A 146 -1.73 -1.04 3.08
C PRO A 146 -2.05 0.36 3.60
N ILE A 147 -1.61 1.42 2.92
CA ILE A 147 -1.90 2.80 3.33
C ILE A 147 -3.41 2.97 3.51
N LEU A 148 -3.79 3.54 4.66
CA LEU A 148 -5.19 3.85 4.99
C LEU A 148 -6.11 2.62 5.04
N MET A 149 -5.56 1.47 5.47
CA MET A 149 -6.25 0.30 6.06
C MET A 149 -7.24 -0.47 5.21
N CYS A 150 -7.64 -0.03 4.02
CA CYS A 150 -8.68 -0.73 3.28
C CYS A 150 -8.28 -2.16 2.88
N GLY A 151 -7.09 -2.33 2.30
CA GLY A 151 -6.52 -3.63 2.00
C GLY A 151 -6.43 -4.54 3.23
N PRO A 152 -5.82 -4.09 4.35
CA PRO A 152 -5.81 -4.84 5.60
C PRO A 152 -7.20 -5.25 6.13
N ILE A 153 -8.21 -4.37 6.07
CA ILE A 153 -9.59 -4.70 6.48
C ILE A 153 -10.19 -5.77 5.56
N ILE A 154 -10.07 -5.62 4.24
CA ILE A 154 -10.55 -6.61 3.28
C ILE A 154 -9.85 -7.96 3.48
N THR A 155 -8.55 -7.94 3.75
CA THR A 155 -7.75 -9.14 4.04
C THR A 155 -8.29 -9.88 5.26
N GLU A 156 -8.50 -9.17 6.38
CA GLU A 156 -9.07 -9.76 7.60
C GLU A 156 -10.48 -10.31 7.35
N TYR A 157 -11.31 -9.58 6.60
CA TYR A 157 -12.66 -10.01 6.25
C TYR A 157 -12.69 -11.31 5.43
N LEU A 158 -11.78 -11.44 4.47
CA LEU A 158 -11.66 -12.63 3.62
C LEU A 158 -10.90 -13.77 4.31
N SER A 159 -10.19 -13.48 5.41
CA SER A 159 -9.36 -14.46 6.14
C SER A 159 -8.31 -15.13 5.25
N VAL A 160 -7.63 -14.33 4.43
CA VAL A 160 -6.55 -14.76 3.52
C VAL A 160 -5.26 -14.01 3.86
N PRO A 161 -4.06 -14.52 3.50
CA PRO A 161 -2.82 -13.77 3.69
C PRO A 161 -2.79 -12.50 2.83
N SER A 162 -1.99 -11.51 3.26
CA SER A 162 -1.75 -10.29 2.47
C SER A 162 -0.28 -10.07 2.16
N VAL A 163 -0.03 -9.53 0.97
CA VAL A 163 1.25 -8.98 0.53
C VAL A 163 1.10 -7.48 0.42
N TYR A 164 1.84 -6.76 1.25
CA TYR A 164 1.81 -5.31 1.31
C TYR A 164 2.83 -4.68 0.39
N PHE A 165 2.42 -3.65 -0.35
CA PHE A 165 3.24 -2.95 -1.33
C PHE A 165 3.35 -1.47 -0.96
N LEU A 166 4.45 -1.03 -0.34
CA LEU A 166 4.53 0.29 0.30
C LEU A 166 5.92 0.92 0.16
N ARG A 167 5.99 2.24 0.06
CA ARG A 167 7.25 3.00 0.14
C ARG A 167 7.65 3.28 1.60
N GLY A 168 6.68 3.30 2.49
CA GLY A 168 6.80 3.63 3.90
C GLY A 168 5.40 3.87 4.46
N PHE A 169 5.29 3.88 5.78
CA PHE A 169 4.02 4.08 6.46
C PHE A 169 4.14 5.28 7.40
N PRO A 170 3.14 6.18 7.48
CA PRO A 170 3.16 7.27 8.44
C PRO A 170 3.50 6.78 9.85
N CYS A 171 4.14 7.64 10.66
CA CYS A 171 4.41 7.43 12.09
C CYS A 171 5.19 6.14 12.45
N GLY A 172 5.75 5.42 11.47
CA GLY A 172 6.49 4.18 11.72
C GLY A 172 5.61 2.98 12.06
N MET A 173 4.34 3.02 11.68
CA MET A 173 3.39 1.92 11.93
C MET A 173 3.77 0.63 11.20
N ASP A 174 4.49 0.71 10.06
CA ASP A 174 5.13 -0.45 9.43
C ASP A 174 6.07 -1.17 10.41
N SER A 175 6.86 -0.40 11.14
CA SER A 175 7.86 -0.90 12.08
C SER A 175 7.18 -1.45 13.33
N GLU A 176 6.14 -0.79 13.83
CA GLU A 176 5.34 -1.26 14.96
C GLU A 176 4.60 -2.57 14.62
N ALA A 177 3.93 -2.63 13.47
CA ALA A 177 3.19 -3.81 13.03
C ALA A 177 4.08 -5.02 12.77
N THR A 178 5.29 -4.79 12.22
CA THR A 178 6.28 -5.85 11.99
C THR A 178 7.15 -6.15 13.21
N GLN A 179 7.00 -5.39 14.30
CA GLN A 179 7.88 -5.45 15.47
C GLN A 179 9.37 -5.19 15.14
N CYS A 180 9.64 -4.44 14.05
CA CYS A 180 10.99 -3.98 13.72
C CYS A 180 11.46 -2.88 14.69
N PRO A 181 12.66 -3.00 15.26
CA PRO A 181 13.28 -1.90 15.99
C PRO A 181 13.39 -0.62 15.15
N ASN A 182 12.78 0.47 15.63
CA ASN A 182 12.85 1.80 15.02
C ASN A 182 13.32 2.86 16.02
N PRO A 183 14.57 2.78 16.51
CA PRO A 183 15.02 3.60 17.63
C PRO A 183 15.28 5.06 17.21
N PRO A 184 14.67 6.03 17.90
CA PRO A 184 14.82 7.46 17.59
C PRO A 184 16.20 8.02 17.95
N SER A 185 17.08 7.21 18.54
CA SER A 185 18.44 7.63 18.85
C SER A 185 19.32 7.75 17.60
N TYR A 186 19.05 6.99 16.53
CA TYR A 186 19.81 7.04 15.28
C TYR A 186 18.95 6.92 14.02
N VAL A 187 17.68 6.54 14.11
CA VAL A 187 16.76 6.63 12.97
C VAL A 187 16.09 8.00 12.97
N PRO A 188 16.37 8.88 12.00
CA PRO A 188 15.80 10.22 11.97
C PRO A 188 14.30 10.19 11.64
N ARG A 189 13.52 11.04 12.31
CA ARG A 189 12.10 11.25 12.02
C ARG A 189 11.93 12.22 10.86
N LEU A 190 10.82 12.08 10.14
CA LEU A 190 10.45 12.97 9.06
C LEU A 190 10.38 14.42 9.57
N PHE A 191 10.62 15.38 8.67
CA PHE A 191 10.62 16.84 8.93
C PHE A 191 11.79 17.39 9.74
N LEU A 192 12.65 16.56 10.33
CA LEU A 192 13.77 17.04 11.14
C LEU A 192 15.09 17.23 10.38
N ASN A 193 15.13 16.89 9.08
CA ASN A 193 16.34 16.95 8.22
C ASN A 193 17.61 16.45 8.93
N ASN A 194 17.47 15.37 9.70
CA ASN A 194 18.56 14.75 10.43
C ASN A 194 19.15 13.60 9.60
N SER A 195 20.43 13.30 9.83
CA SER A 195 21.07 12.05 9.36
C SER A 195 21.03 10.97 10.45
N ASP A 196 21.61 9.81 10.17
CA ASP A 196 21.88 8.75 11.15
C ASP A 196 22.96 9.14 12.18
N SER A 197 23.77 10.14 11.88
CA SER A 197 24.76 10.72 12.80
C SER A 197 24.24 12.01 13.47
N MET A 198 23.40 11.84 14.50
CA MET A 198 22.83 12.95 15.27
C MET A 198 23.65 13.33 16.53
N THR A 199 23.78 14.64 16.77
CA THR A 199 24.21 15.19 18.07
C THR A 199 23.18 14.92 19.17
N PHE A 200 23.56 15.07 20.44
CA PHE A 200 22.63 14.90 21.56
C PHE A 200 21.36 15.75 21.42
N ALA A 201 21.49 17.03 21.07
CA ALA A 201 20.34 17.92 20.89
C ALA A 201 19.43 17.49 19.73
N GLN A 202 20.01 16.99 18.62
CA GLN A 202 19.23 16.43 17.52
C GLN A 202 18.48 15.17 17.95
N ARG A 203 19.12 14.26 18.71
CA ARG A 203 18.47 13.05 19.26
C ARG A 203 17.31 13.40 20.19
N VAL A 204 17.46 14.40 21.05
CA VAL A 204 16.38 14.89 21.91
C VAL A 204 15.21 15.41 21.07
N LYS A 205 15.46 16.25 20.06
CA LYS A 205 14.41 16.72 19.14
C LYS A 205 13.75 15.57 18.39
N ASN A 206 14.55 14.59 17.95
CA ASN A 206 14.08 13.41 17.22
C ASN A 206 13.15 12.54 18.08
N MET A 207 13.51 12.33 19.34
CA MET A 207 12.68 11.64 20.33
C MET A 207 11.38 12.40 20.60
N LEU A 208 11.43 13.74 20.74
CA LEU A 208 10.23 14.55 20.96
C LEU A 208 9.24 14.43 19.79
N VAL A 209 9.72 14.51 18.55
CA VAL A 209 8.87 14.29 17.37
C VAL A 209 8.31 12.87 17.39
N HIS A 210 9.13 11.86 17.68
CA HIS A 210 8.67 10.48 17.78
C HIS A 210 7.54 10.28 18.80
N MET A 211 7.56 10.99 19.93
CA MET A 211 6.48 10.91 20.93
C MET A 211 5.23 11.64 20.47
N LEU A 212 5.38 12.80 19.80
CA LEU A 212 4.27 13.52 19.19
C LEU A 212 3.62 12.72 18.05
N GLU A 213 4.36 11.78 17.47
CA GLU A 213 3.89 11.02 16.33
C GLU A 213 2.66 10.15 16.66
N PHE A 214 2.59 9.65 17.89
CA PHE A 214 1.44 8.88 18.35
C PHE A 214 0.15 9.72 18.35
N VAL A 215 0.27 11.03 18.66
CA VAL A 215 -0.88 11.93 18.79
C VAL A 215 -1.35 12.42 17.43
N TYR A 216 -0.45 12.87 16.55
CA TYR A 216 -0.86 13.39 15.23
C TYR A 216 -1.44 12.31 14.32
N CYS A 217 -1.01 11.05 14.46
CA CYS A 217 -1.45 10.00 13.56
C CYS A 217 -2.74 9.31 13.95
N LYS A 218 -3.07 9.29 15.24
CA LYS A 218 -4.26 8.62 15.75
C LYS A 218 -5.56 8.99 15.00
N PRO A 219 -5.83 10.28 14.68
CA PRO A 219 -7.05 10.66 13.95
C PRO A 219 -7.17 10.05 12.55
N ILE A 220 -6.04 9.76 11.88
CA ILE A 220 -6.02 9.19 10.53
C ILE A 220 -6.52 7.76 10.55
N PHE A 221 -6.10 6.98 11.56
CA PHE A 221 -6.42 5.56 11.67
C PHE A 221 -7.73 5.29 12.40
N ALA A 222 -8.11 6.15 13.36
CA ALA A 222 -9.30 5.95 14.19
C ALA A 222 -10.57 5.67 13.37
N ARG A 223 -10.76 6.37 12.25
CA ARG A 223 -11.93 6.17 11.38
C ARG A 223 -11.95 4.76 10.75
N PHE A 224 -10.78 4.24 10.38
CA PHE A 224 -10.68 2.89 9.83
C PHE A 224 -10.83 1.82 10.92
N GLU A 225 -10.34 2.07 12.13
CA GLU A 225 -10.56 1.20 13.29
C GLU A 225 -12.05 1.14 13.67
N GLU A 226 -12.76 2.27 13.62
CA GLU A 226 -14.21 2.33 13.79
C GLU A 226 -14.94 1.52 12.71
N LEU A 227 -14.56 1.70 11.44
CA LEU A 227 -15.12 0.92 10.34
C LEU A 227 -14.86 -0.59 10.48
N ALA A 228 -13.64 -0.97 10.89
CA ALA A 228 -13.30 -2.36 11.17
C ALA A 228 -14.12 -2.92 12.35
N TYR A 229 -14.37 -2.12 13.39
CA TYR A 229 -15.22 -2.50 14.51
C TYR A 229 -16.67 -2.76 14.08
N GLU A 230 -17.23 -1.89 13.22
CA GLU A 230 -18.58 -2.08 12.68
C GLU A 230 -18.73 -3.39 11.90
N ILE A 231 -17.69 -3.79 11.17
CA ILE A 231 -17.72 -5.00 10.34
C ILE A 231 -17.46 -6.27 11.16
N PHE A 232 -16.46 -6.23 12.04
CA PHE A 232 -16.01 -7.43 12.76
C PHE A 232 -16.66 -7.60 14.13
N GLN A 233 -17.37 -6.58 14.63
CA GLN A 233 -17.98 -6.56 15.96
C GLN A 233 -16.97 -6.86 17.09
N LYS A 234 -15.69 -6.55 16.85
CA LYS A 234 -14.57 -6.72 17.78
C LYS A 234 -13.63 -5.53 17.65
N LYS A 235 -13.01 -5.13 18.76
CA LYS A 235 -12.00 -4.07 18.73
C LYS A 235 -10.75 -4.59 18.03
N VAL A 236 -10.34 -3.91 16.97
CA VAL A 236 -9.11 -4.19 16.23
C VAL A 236 -8.42 -2.85 15.97
N THR A 237 -7.13 -2.76 16.26
CA THR A 237 -6.33 -1.58 15.95
C THR A 237 -5.74 -1.65 14.54
N ALA A 238 -5.32 -0.52 13.99
CA ALA A 238 -4.59 -0.48 12.71
C ALA A 238 -3.32 -1.34 12.77
N THR A 239 -2.59 -1.30 13.89
CA THR A 239 -1.40 -2.13 14.13
C THR A 239 -1.77 -3.63 14.13
N ASP A 240 -2.88 -4.03 14.76
CA ASP A 240 -3.33 -5.43 14.76
C ASP A 240 -3.63 -5.93 13.34
N LEU A 241 -4.31 -5.12 12.51
CA LEU A 241 -4.61 -5.47 11.12
C LEU A 241 -3.33 -5.62 10.30
N LEU A 242 -2.41 -4.67 10.44
CA LEU A 242 -1.14 -4.67 9.70
C LEU A 242 -0.21 -5.80 10.13
N SER A 243 -0.19 -6.18 11.41
CA SER A 243 0.68 -7.25 11.91
C SER A 243 0.43 -8.61 11.24
N ARG A 244 -0.71 -8.76 10.56
CA ARG A 244 -1.10 -9.95 9.79
C ARG A 244 -0.53 -9.98 8.37
N GLY A 245 0.19 -8.95 7.95
CA GLY A 245 0.88 -8.90 6.66
C GLY A 245 1.90 -10.02 6.52
N ALA A 246 1.69 -10.92 5.54
CA ALA A 246 2.54 -12.07 5.33
C ALA A 246 3.90 -11.66 4.73
N VAL A 247 3.89 -10.75 3.75
CA VAL A 247 5.09 -10.21 3.09
C VAL A 247 4.94 -8.69 2.94
N TRP A 248 6.02 -7.97 3.17
CA TRP A 248 6.11 -6.52 3.04
C TRP A 248 7.09 -6.17 1.92
N LEU A 249 6.56 -5.83 0.75
CA LEU A 249 7.32 -5.36 -0.39
C LEU A 249 7.60 -3.86 -0.27
N MET A 250 8.83 -3.54 0.12
CA MET A 250 9.28 -2.18 0.38
C MET A 250 9.78 -1.54 -0.92
N ARG A 251 9.10 -0.49 -1.40
CA ARG A 251 9.35 0.20 -2.69
C ARG A 251 10.56 1.13 -2.65
N TYR A 252 11.64 0.68 -2.03
CA TYR A 252 12.89 1.39 -1.90
C TYR A 252 14.04 0.41 -1.78
N ASP A 253 15.24 0.89 -2.07
CA ASP A 253 16.48 0.14 -1.88
C ASP A 253 17.12 0.56 -0.55
N PHE A 254 17.75 -0.39 0.15
CA PHE A 254 18.39 -0.16 1.44
C PHE A 254 19.54 0.87 1.35
N VAL A 255 20.13 1.08 0.17
CA VAL A 255 21.19 2.08 -0.06
C VAL A 255 20.69 3.52 0.17
N PHE A 256 19.39 3.78 0.00
CA PHE A 256 18.80 5.11 0.18
C PHE A 256 18.14 5.30 1.55
N GLU A 257 18.32 4.35 2.47
CA GLU A 257 17.67 4.36 3.77
C GLU A 257 18.69 4.35 4.91
N PHE A 258 18.24 4.83 6.07
CA PHE A 258 19.06 4.77 7.27
C PHE A 258 19.17 3.34 7.80
N PRO A 259 20.34 2.94 8.30
CA PRO A 259 20.57 1.58 8.77
C PRO A 259 19.64 1.25 9.94
N ARG A 260 18.77 0.27 9.76
CA ARG A 260 17.87 -0.25 10.80
C ARG A 260 17.57 -1.73 10.59
N PRO A 261 17.28 -2.50 11.66
CA PRO A 261 16.86 -3.88 11.52
C PRO A 261 15.55 -4.00 10.73
N VAL A 262 15.41 -5.09 9.98
CA VAL A 262 14.18 -5.44 9.25
C VAL A 262 13.84 -6.91 9.48
N MET A 263 12.55 -7.23 9.41
CA MET A 263 12.09 -8.62 9.53
C MET A 263 12.35 -9.42 8.25
N PRO A 264 12.50 -10.75 8.33
CA PRO A 264 12.76 -11.60 7.16
C PRO A 264 11.67 -11.56 6.07
N ASN A 265 10.45 -11.19 6.43
CA ASN A 265 9.33 -11.04 5.49
C ASN A 265 9.24 -9.64 4.85
N MET A 266 10.19 -8.74 5.14
CA MET A 266 10.31 -7.45 4.49
C MET A 266 11.32 -7.53 3.34
N VAL A 267 10.85 -7.34 2.12
CA VAL A 267 11.63 -7.50 0.89
C VAL A 267 11.77 -6.14 0.20
N PHE A 268 13.00 -5.67 0.04
CA PHE A 268 13.29 -4.43 -0.69
C PHE A 268 13.20 -4.67 -2.20
N ILE A 269 12.34 -3.90 -2.85
CA ILE A 269 12.09 -3.94 -4.29
C ILE A 269 12.32 -2.56 -4.91
N GLY A 270 13.39 -1.89 -4.48
CA GLY A 270 13.85 -0.66 -5.13
C GLY A 270 14.16 -0.89 -6.62
N GLY A 271 13.97 0.14 -7.45
CA GLY A 271 14.28 0.07 -8.88
C GLY A 271 13.21 -0.57 -9.78
N ILE A 272 12.08 -1.04 -9.24
CA ILE A 272 10.97 -1.62 -10.03
C ILE A 272 10.36 -0.67 -11.06
N ASN A 273 10.52 0.64 -10.86
CA ASN A 273 10.02 1.67 -11.79
C ASN A 273 11.05 2.02 -12.89
N CYS A 274 12.20 1.34 -12.94
CA CYS A 274 13.23 1.59 -13.93
C CYS A 274 12.99 0.74 -15.18
N ASP A 275 12.48 1.35 -16.24
CA ASP A 275 12.40 0.70 -17.55
C ASP A 275 13.78 0.58 -18.23
N GLN A 276 13.93 -0.41 -19.11
CA GLN A 276 15.08 -0.46 -20.01
C GLN A 276 15.12 0.83 -20.84
N LYS A 277 16.21 1.59 -20.69
CA LYS A 277 16.45 2.80 -21.49
C LYS A 277 16.42 2.41 -22.97
N LYS A 278 15.56 3.08 -23.74
CA LYS A 278 15.67 3.07 -25.20
C LYS A 278 17.08 3.56 -25.57
N LYS A 279 17.73 2.90 -26.53
CA LYS A 279 19.01 3.39 -27.07
C LYS A 279 18.79 4.84 -27.49
N LEU A 280 19.61 5.75 -26.96
CA LEU A 280 19.61 7.13 -27.40
C LEU A 280 19.87 7.13 -28.91
N SER A 281 19.01 7.78 -29.68
CA SER A 281 19.31 8.06 -31.08
C SER A 281 20.57 8.93 -31.10
N GLN A 282 21.62 8.46 -31.78
CA GLN A 282 22.78 9.28 -32.09
C GLN A 282 22.39 10.46 -32.98
#